data_AF-A0A946RGP0-F1
#
_entry.id   AF-A0A946RGP0-F1
#
_cell.length_a   1.000
_cell.length_b   1.000
_cell.length_c   1.000
_cell.angle_alpha   90.00
_cell.angle_beta   90.00
_cell.angle_gamma   90.00
#
_symmetry.space_group_name_H-M   'P 1'
#
loop_
_entity.id
_entity.type
_entity.pdbx_description
1 polymer ?
#
loop_
_entity_poly.entity_id
_entity_poly.type
_entity_poly.pdbx_seq_one_letter_code
_entity_poly.pdbx_strand_id
1 'polypeptide(L)'
;FKNPFFIKIKPSIVYWGFALFFIISYFIKRTNVIKNLLKEQIELTNKKWNILLSSWIIFFVFCGFLNLYVANYYSEEQWVEFKFYFLGVVLPVFFIILNGLYIGINTKK
;
A
#
# COMPACT_ATOMS: atom_id res chain seq x y z
N PHE A 1 9.55 -31.06 9.35
CA PHE A 1 8.23 -30.40 9.27
C PHE A 1 8.41 -28.93 8.91
N LYS A 2 8.04 -28.50 7.69
CA LYS A 2 8.05 -27.06 7.32
C LYS A 2 6.78 -26.43 7.86
N ASN A 3 6.90 -25.38 8.68
CA ASN A 3 5.73 -24.65 9.18
C ASN A 3 5.05 -23.92 7.99
N PRO A 4 3.82 -24.29 7.60
CA PRO A 4 3.14 -23.69 6.44
C PRO A 4 2.92 -22.18 6.60
N PHE A 5 2.89 -21.68 7.85
CA PHE A 5 2.79 -20.26 8.15
C PHE A 5 3.98 -19.45 7.61
N PHE A 6 5.17 -20.05 7.50
CA PHE A 6 6.36 -19.38 7.01
C PHE A 6 6.22 -18.89 5.56
N ILE A 7 5.43 -19.60 4.74
CA ILE A 7 5.16 -19.16 3.37
C ILE A 7 4.14 -18.01 3.37
N LYS A 8 3.15 -18.07 4.25
CA LYS A 8 2.04 -17.12 4.30
C LYS A 8 2.42 -15.73 4.85
N ILE A 9 3.48 -15.62 5.66
CA ILE A 9 3.93 -14.33 6.22
C ILE A 9 4.73 -13.47 5.23
N LYS A 10 5.31 -14.09 4.18
CA LYS A 10 6.17 -13.38 3.22
C LYS A 10 5.51 -12.12 2.62
N PRO A 11 4.24 -12.14 2.18
CA PRO A 11 3.59 -10.93 1.68
C PRO A 11 3.49 -9.84 2.74
N SER A 12 3.16 -10.17 3.98
CA SER A 12 3.06 -9.17 5.07
C SER A 12 4.38 -8.44 5.32
N ILE A 13 5.50 -9.16 5.29
CA ILE A 13 6.83 -8.57 5.43
C ILE A 13 7.10 -7.59 4.29
N VAL A 14 6.75 -7.95 3.06
CA VAL A 14 6.93 -7.08 1.89
C VAL A 14 6.07 -5.81 2.03
N TYR A 15 4.79 -5.94 2.38
CA TYR A 15 3.91 -4.79 2.55
C TYR A 15 4.38 -3.85 3.66
N TRP A 16 4.77 -4.38 4.82
CA TRP A 16 5.31 -3.55 5.89
C TRP A 16 6.68 -2.95 5.55
N GLY A 17 7.49 -3.64 4.75
CA GLY A 17 8.72 -3.10 4.17
C GLY A 17 8.46 -1.86 3.33
N PHE A 18 7.43 -1.88 2.46
CA PHE A 18 7.02 -0.69 1.69
C PHE A 18 6.50 0.43 2.59
N ALA A 19 5.64 0.12 3.56
CA ALA A 19 5.15 1.13 4.51
C ALA A 19 6.32 1.81 5.25
N LEU A 20 7.27 1.01 5.74
CA LEU A 20 8.46 1.49 6.43
C LEU A 20 9.34 2.31 5.49
N PHE A 21 9.53 1.89 4.24
CA PHE A 21 10.26 2.65 3.23
C PHE A 21 9.68 4.05 3.01
N PHE A 22 8.35 4.19 2.93
CA PHE A 22 7.69 5.49 2.80
C PHE A 22 7.86 6.35 4.05
N ILE A 23 7.69 5.77 5.24
CA ILE A 23 7.91 6.45 6.53
C ILE A 23 9.35 6.96 6.62
N ILE A 24 10.33 6.07 6.43
CA ILE A 24 11.76 6.40 6.50
C ILE A 24 12.11 7.48 5.49
N SER A 25 11.63 7.37 4.25
CA SER A 25 11.89 8.38 3.21
C SER A 25 11.33 9.75 3.61
N TYR A 26 10.15 9.79 4.22
CA TYR A 26 9.54 11.04 4.68
C TYR A 26 10.34 11.68 5.83
N PHE A 27 10.73 10.90 6.84
CA PHE A 27 11.39 11.45 8.04
C PHE A 27 12.87 11.75 7.82
N ILE A 28 13.61 10.87 7.16
CA ILE A 28 15.08 11.03 6.98
C ILE A 28 15.38 11.97 5.82
N LYS A 29 14.80 11.73 4.64
CA LYS A 29 15.11 12.51 3.44
C LYS A 29 14.27 13.77 3.33
N ARG A 30 13.24 13.94 4.19
CA ARG A 30 12.22 15.01 4.07
C ARG A 30 11.61 15.11 2.67
N THR A 31 11.63 13.99 1.94
CA THR A 31 11.08 13.91 0.59
C THR A 31 9.80 13.11 0.60
N ASN A 32 8.80 13.65 -0.08
CA ASN A 32 7.60 12.91 -0.38
C ASN A 32 7.86 12.12 -1.68
N VAL A 33 8.07 10.80 -1.55
CA VAL A 33 8.42 9.93 -2.68
C VAL A 33 7.34 9.97 -3.76
N ILE A 34 6.06 9.96 -3.34
CA ILE A 34 4.92 10.02 -4.26
C ILE A 34 4.93 11.34 -5.04
N LYS A 35 5.20 12.46 -4.36
CA LYS A 35 5.40 13.77 -5.01
C LYS A 35 6.55 13.69 -6.01
N ASN A 36 7.70 13.13 -5.65
CA ASN A 36 8.86 13.09 -6.55
C ASN A 36 8.58 12.30 -7.83
N LEU A 37 7.76 11.25 -7.75
CA LEU A 37 7.38 10.43 -8.90
C LEU A 37 6.34 11.11 -9.81
N LEU A 38 5.44 11.93 -9.24
CA LEU A 38 4.25 12.44 -9.93
C LEU A 38 4.22 13.96 -10.13
N LYS A 39 5.17 14.71 -9.55
CA LYS A 39 5.20 16.18 -9.58
C LYS A 39 5.30 16.78 -10.98
N GLU A 40 5.82 16.03 -11.96
CA GLU A 40 5.97 16.52 -13.33
C GLU A 40 4.66 16.46 -14.10
N GLN A 41 3.74 15.59 -13.71
CA GLN A 41 2.45 15.40 -14.37
C GLN A 41 1.29 16.04 -13.60
N ILE A 42 1.47 16.35 -12.30
CA ILE A 42 0.38 16.71 -11.40
C ILE A 42 0.80 17.88 -10.49
N GLU A 43 -0.01 18.94 -10.48
CA GLU A 43 0.17 20.07 -9.58
C GLU A 43 -0.75 19.99 -8.35
N LEU A 44 -0.15 19.71 -7.19
CA LEU A 44 -0.84 19.69 -5.90
C LEU A 44 -0.08 20.49 -4.85
N THR A 45 -0.83 21.03 -3.88
CA THR A 45 -0.22 21.69 -2.71
C THR A 45 0.55 20.68 -1.84
N ASN A 46 1.56 21.15 -1.12
CA ASN A 46 2.39 20.30 -0.25
C ASN A 46 1.57 19.49 0.78
N LYS A 47 0.48 20.07 1.30
CA LYS A 47 -0.42 19.37 2.24
C LYS A 47 -1.11 18.17 1.57
N LYS A 48 -1.56 18.31 0.32
CA LYS A 48 -2.26 17.26 -0.42
C LYS A 48 -1.32 16.10 -0.79
N TRP A 49 -0.08 16.40 -1.13
CA TRP A 49 0.96 15.38 -1.30
C TRP A 49 1.20 14.55 -0.05
N ASN A 50 1.24 15.18 1.13
CA ASN A 50 1.43 14.46 2.39
C ASN A 50 0.25 13.53 2.69
N ILE A 51 -0.97 13.95 2.38
CA ILE A 51 -2.15 13.08 2.50
C ILE A 51 -2.02 11.85 1.59
N LEU A 52 -1.59 12.03 0.34
CA LEU A 52 -1.35 10.89 -0.58
C LEU A 52 -0.32 9.93 0.02
N LEU A 53 0.83 10.43 0.46
CA LEU A 53 1.86 9.60 1.08
C LEU A 53 1.34 8.84 2.31
N SER A 54 0.56 9.49 3.17
CA SER A 54 -0.09 8.85 4.31
C SER A 54 -1.06 7.75 3.88
N SER A 55 -1.86 7.97 2.84
CA SER A 55 -2.76 6.95 2.28
C SER A 55 -1.99 5.72 1.79
N TRP A 56 -0.84 5.90 1.13
CA TRP A 56 0.03 4.79 0.72
C TRP A 56 0.58 3.99 1.91
N ILE A 57 1.05 4.68 2.96
CA ILE A 57 1.52 4.02 4.20
C ILE A 57 0.39 3.21 4.83
N ILE A 58 -0.78 3.82 5.02
CA ILE A 58 -1.96 3.17 5.62
C ILE A 58 -2.37 1.94 4.80
N PHE A 59 -2.42 2.07 3.48
CA PHE A 59 -2.78 0.96 2.59
C PHE A 59 -1.84 -0.22 2.75
N PHE A 60 -0.52 0.01 2.75
CA PHE A 60 0.45 -1.06 2.90
C PHE A 60 0.43 -1.70 4.30
N VAL A 61 0.27 -0.91 5.35
CA VAL A 61 0.10 -1.42 6.72
C VAL A 61 -1.15 -2.31 6.80
N PHE A 62 -2.28 -1.82 6.26
CA PHE A 62 -3.54 -2.54 6.23
C PHE A 62 -3.42 -3.87 5.47
N CYS A 63 -2.83 -3.87 4.26
CA CYS A 63 -2.62 -5.09 3.47
C CYS A 63 -1.77 -6.13 4.23
N GLY A 64 -0.73 -5.69 4.94
CA GLY A 64 0.10 -6.59 5.75
C GLY A 64 -0.69 -7.26 6.89
N PHE A 65 -1.52 -6.50 7.61
CA PHE A 65 -2.38 -7.05 8.66
C PHE A 65 -3.48 -7.94 8.10
N LEU A 66 -4.11 -7.53 7.00
CA LEU A 66 -5.17 -8.30 6.36
C LEU A 66 -4.65 -9.66 5.85
N ASN A 67 -3.45 -9.70 5.26
CA ASN A 67 -2.81 -10.95 4.88
C ASN A 67 -2.53 -11.85 6.10
N LEU A 68 -2.05 -11.29 7.22
CA LEU A 68 -1.84 -12.08 8.44
C LEU A 68 -3.15 -12.65 8.98
N TYR A 69 -4.22 -11.86 8.96
CA TYR A 69 -5.54 -12.33 9.36
C TYR A 69 -5.98 -13.53 8.51
N VAL A 70 -5.97 -13.39 7.18
CA VAL A 70 -6.39 -14.49 6.30
C VAL A 70 -5.45 -15.70 6.42
N ALA A 71 -4.14 -15.47 6.58
CA ALA A 71 -3.16 -16.53 6.74
C ALA A 71 -3.38 -17.42 7.98
N ASN A 72 -3.90 -16.84 9.07
CA ASN A 72 -4.14 -17.53 10.34
C ASN A 72 -5.49 -18.25 10.41
N TYR A 73 -6.53 -17.70 9.78
CA TYR A 73 -7.91 -18.19 9.96
C TYR A 73 -8.46 -19.02 8.78
N TYR A 74 -7.77 -19.06 7.63
CA TYR A 74 -8.26 -19.74 6.42
C TYR A 74 -7.29 -20.81 5.91
N SER A 75 -7.82 -21.71 5.06
CA SER A 75 -7.03 -22.78 4.44
C SER A 75 -5.92 -22.22 3.54
N GLU A 76 -4.95 -23.05 3.16
CA GLU A 76 -3.88 -22.63 2.25
C GLU A 76 -4.44 -22.27 0.86
N GLU A 77 -5.38 -23.05 0.33
CA GLU A 77 -6.04 -22.79 -0.95
C GLU A 77 -6.78 -21.45 -0.95
N GLN A 78 -7.59 -21.21 0.08
CA GLN A 78 -8.30 -19.93 0.26
C GLN A 78 -7.33 -18.74 0.37
N TRP A 79 -6.22 -18.92 1.08
CA TRP A 79 -5.18 -17.89 1.18
C TRP A 79 -4.49 -17.62 -0.16
N VAL A 80 -4.24 -18.66 -0.97
CA VAL A 80 -3.65 -18.51 -2.31
C VAL A 80 -4.58 -17.72 -3.23
N GLU A 81 -5.87 -18.03 -3.25
CA GLU A 81 -6.83 -17.26 -4.04
C GLU A 81 -6.93 -15.81 -3.55
N PHE A 82 -7.05 -15.63 -2.23
CA PHE A 82 -7.12 -14.33 -1.60
C PHE A 82 -5.93 -13.42 -1.95
N LYS A 83 -4.69 -13.93 -1.84
CA LYS A 83 -3.49 -13.11 -2.10
C LYS A 83 -3.39 -12.67 -3.57
N PHE A 84 -3.85 -13.50 -4.50
CA PHE A 84 -3.76 -13.19 -5.94
C PHE A 84 -4.89 -12.28 -6.37
N TYR A 85 -6.14 -12.66 -6.11
CA TYR A 85 -7.30 -11.90 -6.59
C TYR A 85 -7.56 -10.67 -5.72
N PHE A 86 -7.72 -10.85 -4.41
CA PHE A 86 -8.15 -9.76 -3.56
C PHE A 86 -6.99 -8.80 -3.24
N LEU A 87 -5.91 -9.34 -2.69
CA LEU A 87 -4.76 -8.55 -2.25
C LEU A 87 -3.89 -8.06 -3.43
N GLY A 88 -3.87 -8.82 -4.53
CA GLY A 88 -3.08 -8.53 -5.72
C GLY A 88 -3.79 -7.69 -6.77
N VAL A 89 -5.12 -7.75 -6.86
CA VAL A 89 -5.89 -7.05 -7.92
C VAL A 89 -6.97 -6.14 -7.33
N VAL A 90 -7.95 -6.68 -6.60
CA VAL A 90 -9.13 -5.91 -6.17
C VAL A 90 -8.74 -4.71 -5.30
N LEU A 91 -7.96 -4.93 -4.25
CA LEU A 91 -7.53 -3.87 -3.34
C LEU A 91 -6.64 -2.82 -4.02
N PRO A 92 -5.58 -3.19 -4.77
CA PRO A 92 -4.75 -2.22 -5.49
C PRO A 92 -5.54 -1.40 -6.51
N VAL A 93 -6.43 -2.01 -7.29
CA VAL A 93 -7.24 -1.29 -8.28
C VAL A 93 -8.15 -0.27 -7.59
N PHE A 94 -8.85 -0.69 -6.54
CA PHE A 94 -9.70 0.21 -5.76
C PHE A 94 -8.88 1.37 -5.17
N PHE A 95 -7.71 1.08 -4.61
CA PHE A 95 -6.81 2.08 -4.07
C PHE A 95 -6.34 3.09 -5.13
N ILE A 96 -5.94 2.62 -6.32
CA ILE A 96 -5.51 3.51 -7.41
C ILE A 96 -6.65 4.41 -7.87
N ILE A 97 -7.87 3.88 -8.02
CA ILE A 97 -9.05 4.67 -8.40
C ILE A 97 -9.31 5.76 -7.35
N LEU A 98 -9.30 5.42 -6.07
CA LEU A 98 -9.50 6.42 -4.99
C LEU A 98 -8.43 7.51 -5.01
N ASN A 99 -7.16 7.15 -5.20
CA ASN A 99 -6.08 8.13 -5.30
C ASN A 99 -6.22 9.00 -6.55
N GLY A 100 -6.59 8.41 -7.69
CA GLY A 100 -6.83 9.12 -8.94
C GLY A 100 -7.98 10.13 -8.82
N LEU A 101 -9.11 9.73 -8.25
CA LEU A 101 -10.23 10.61 -7.96
C LEU A 101 -9.83 11.73 -6.99
N TYR A 102 -9.12 11.39 -5.91
CA TYR A 102 -8.62 12.38 -4.97
C TYR A 102 -7.71 13.40 -5.65
N ILE A 103 -6.79 12.96 -6.50
CA ILE A 103 -5.94 13.86 -7.27
C ILE A 103 -6.79 14.74 -8.18
N GLY A 104 -7.66 14.15 -9.02
CA GLY A 104 -8.49 14.89 -9.98
C GLY A 104 -9.35 15.99 -9.35
N ILE A 105 -9.86 15.76 -8.13
CA ILE A 105 -10.64 16.75 -7.38
C ILE A 105 -9.76 17.86 -6.81
N ASN A 106 -8.50 17.56 -6.47
CA ASN A 106 -7.60 18.46 -5.74
C ASN A 106 -6.53 19.13 -6.61
N THR A 107 -6.40 18.74 -7.88
CA THR A 107 -5.53 19.40 -8.85
C THR A 107 -6.01 20.82 -9.08
N LYS A 108 -5.12 21.79 -8.93
CA LYS A 108 -5.43 23.17 -9.31
C LYS A 108 -5.54 23.22 -10.83
N LYS A 109 -6.64 23.78 -11.34
CA LYS A 109 -6.71 24.21 -12.74
C LYS A 109 -5.83 25.42 -12.95
#